data_AF-A0A8K1FU79-F1
#
_entry.id   AF-A0A8K1FU79-F1
#
_cell.length_a   1.000
_cell.length_b   1.000
_cell.length_c   1.000
_cell.angle_alpha   90.00
_cell.angle_beta   90.00
_cell.angle_gamma   90.00
#
_symmetry.space_group_name_H-M   'P 1'
#
loop_
_entity.id
_entity.type
_entity.pdbx_description
1 polymer ?
#
loop_
_entity_poly.entity_id
_entity_poly.type
_entity_poly.pdbx_seq_one_letter_code
_entity_poly.pdbx_strand_id
1 'polypeptide(L)'
;ANWERKGKLLWAANIWQDIAAQVEKLTVKVQHVDAHIPKSQANEKHRNNKQVDKAAKVKVSQVDLDWQHKEDLFLARWAHDASGHQGRDATYRCARDRRMDLTIDSISQVIL
;
A
#
# COMPACT_ATOMS: atom_id res chain seq x y z
N ALA A 1 29.34 8.34 8.00
CA ALA A 1 28.94 7.64 9.23
C ALA A 1 28.55 6.22 8.88
N ASN A 2 29.04 5.21 9.60
CA ASN A 2 28.62 3.82 9.38
C ASN A 2 27.23 3.64 10.01
N TRP A 3 26.21 3.47 9.18
CA TRP A 3 24.79 3.34 9.56
C TRP A 3 24.49 1.92 10.07
N GLU A 4 25.31 1.48 11.01
CA GLU A 4 25.32 0.13 11.56
C GLU A 4 25.33 0.18 13.08
N ARG A 5 24.61 -0.76 13.72
CA ARG A 5 24.66 -0.96 15.16
C ARG A 5 25.04 -2.41 15.43
N LYS A 6 26.19 -2.61 16.09
CA LYS A 6 26.74 -3.95 16.41
C LYS A 6 26.94 -4.84 15.16
N GLY A 7 27.44 -4.26 14.06
CA GLY A 7 27.68 -4.99 12.81
C GLY A 7 26.41 -5.36 12.03
N LYS A 8 25.24 -4.83 12.42
CA LYS A 8 24.00 -4.95 11.67
C LYS A 8 23.62 -3.60 11.09
N LEU A 9 23.25 -3.60 9.81
CA LEU A 9 22.65 -2.43 9.18
C LEU A 9 21.41 -1.99 9.96
N LEU A 10 21.26 -0.68 10.12
CA LEU A 10 20.05 -0.13 10.71
C LEU A 10 18.85 -0.48 9.81
N TRP A 11 17.70 -0.79 10.41
CA TRP A 11 16.49 -0.99 9.62
C TRP A 11 16.17 0.27 8.80
N ALA A 12 15.87 0.06 7.51
CA ALA A 12 15.65 1.14 6.54
C ALA A 12 16.80 2.17 6.49
N ALA A 13 18.07 1.73 6.62
CA ALA A 13 19.24 2.61 6.62
C ALA A 13 19.27 3.59 5.42
N ASN A 14 18.82 3.14 4.24
CA ASN A 14 18.70 3.99 3.06
C ASN A 14 17.70 5.15 3.26
N ILE A 15 16.55 4.90 3.90
CA ILE A 15 15.56 5.93 4.20
C ILE A 15 16.14 6.96 5.19
N TRP A 16 16.85 6.49 6.22
CA TRP A 16 17.49 7.38 7.19
C TRP A 16 18.59 8.25 6.57
N GLN A 17 19.38 7.69 5.66
CA GLN A 17 20.39 8.44 4.91
C GLN A 17 19.74 9.52 4.04
N ASP A 18 18.65 9.19 3.36
CA ASP A 18 17.96 10.12 2.48
C ASP A 18 17.31 11.27 3.27
N ILE A 19 16.69 10.97 4.42
CA ILE A 19 16.18 11.99 5.36
C ILE A 19 17.33 12.87 5.86
N ALA A 20 18.46 12.28 6.27
CA ALA A 20 19.60 13.05 6.75
C ALA A 20 20.13 14.03 5.70
N ALA A 21 20.28 13.59 4.45
CA ALA A 21 20.73 14.42 3.34
C ALA A 21 19.77 15.57 3.00
N GLN A 22 18.45 15.36 3.18
CA GLN A 22 17.44 16.40 2.99
C GLN A 22 17.43 17.40 4.14
N VAL A 23 17.47 16.90 5.39
CA VAL A 23 17.46 17.75 6.59
C VAL A 23 18.73 18.58 6.72
N GLU A 24 19.89 18.08 6.27
CA GLU A 24 21.16 18.83 6.29
C GLU A 24 21.09 20.13 5.47
N LYS A 25 20.23 20.19 4.45
CA LYS A 25 20.05 21.36 3.58
C LYS A 25 18.98 22.33 4.08
N LEU A 26 18.29 22.00 5.18
CA LEU A 26 17.11 22.72 5.65
C LEU A 26 17.24 23.10 7.13
N THR A 27 16.75 24.28 7.50
CA THR A 27 16.57 24.63 8.91
C THR A 27 15.30 23.98 9.43
N VAL A 28 15.42 22.78 10.01
CA VAL A 28 14.29 22.00 10.52
C VAL A 28 14.13 22.18 12.03
N LYS A 29 12.89 22.40 12.49
CA LYS A 29 12.50 22.29 13.90
C LYS A 29 11.64 21.06 14.09
N VAL A 30 12.10 20.11 14.89
CA VAL A 30 11.37 18.87 15.18
C VAL A 30 10.59 19.03 16.47
N GLN A 31 9.30 18.70 16.45
CA GLN A 31 8.43 18.75 17.62
C GLN A 31 7.53 17.51 17.65
N HIS A 32 7.41 16.90 18.82
CA HIS A 32 6.47 15.81 19.04
C HIS A 32 5.06 16.37 19.26
N VAL A 33 4.07 15.73 18.65
CA VAL A 33 2.64 16.05 18.82
C VAL A 33 1.94 14.80 19.32
N ASP A 34 1.31 14.90 20.49
CA ASP A 34 0.50 13.81 21.02
C ASP A 34 -0.75 13.60 20.15
N ALA A 35 -0.94 12.36 19.68
CA ALA A 35 -2.06 11.96 18.83
C ALA A 35 -3.34 11.72 19.64
N HIS A 36 -3.26 11.54 20.95
CA HIS A 36 -4.36 11.10 21.81
C HIS A 36 -5.03 12.23 22.60
N ILE A 37 -4.83 13.50 22.20
CA ILE A 37 -5.52 14.60 22.87
C ILE A 37 -7.00 14.70 22.46
N PRO A 38 -7.90 15.00 23.41
CA PRO A 38 -9.31 15.24 23.12
C PRO A 38 -9.52 16.39 22.13
N LYS A 39 -10.60 16.34 21.33
CA LYS A 39 -10.91 17.39 20.34
C LYS A 39 -11.05 18.78 20.96
N SER A 40 -11.49 18.88 22.21
CA SER A 40 -11.62 20.14 22.95
C SER A 40 -10.27 20.80 23.30
N GLN A 41 -9.19 20.02 23.32
CA GLN A 41 -7.82 20.49 23.57
C GLN A 41 -6.96 20.51 22.29
N ALA A 42 -7.56 20.22 21.13
CA ALA A 42 -6.85 20.13 19.86
C ALA A 42 -6.35 21.50 19.39
N ASN A 43 -5.03 21.70 19.45
CA ASN A 43 -4.35 22.83 18.84
C ASN A 43 -4.14 22.63 17.32
N GLU A 44 -3.63 23.67 16.66
CA GLU A 44 -3.36 23.66 15.22
C GLU A 44 -2.40 22.52 14.80
N LYS A 45 -1.31 22.31 15.54
CA LYS A 45 -0.34 21.24 15.25
C LYS A 45 -1.00 19.86 15.24
N HIS A 46 -1.89 19.61 16.20
CA HIS A 46 -2.64 18.37 16.26
C HIS A 46 -3.67 18.24 15.13
N ARG A 47 -4.33 19.33 14.72
CA ARG A 47 -5.23 19.33 13.55
C ARG A 47 -4.46 19.01 12.27
N ASN A 48 -3.29 19.61 12.07
CA ASN A 48 -2.42 19.34 10.93
C ASN A 48 -1.92 17.89 10.93
N ASN A 49 -1.47 17.38 12.08
CA ASN A 49 -1.08 15.98 12.22
C ASN A 49 -2.21 15.01 11.88
N LYS A 50 -3.45 15.29 12.32
CA LYS A 50 -4.65 14.51 11.96
C LYS A 50 -4.97 14.54 10.47
N GLN A 51 -4.72 15.65 9.78
CA GLN A 51 -4.91 15.74 8.34
C GLN A 51 -3.91 14.86 7.59
N VAL A 52 -2.64 14.89 8.00
CA VAL A 52 -1.58 14.06 7.41
C VAL A 52 -1.83 12.57 7.66
N ASP A 53 -2.26 12.18 8.86
CA ASP A 53 -2.65 10.79 9.18
C ASP A 53 -3.78 10.29 8.27
N LYS A 54 -4.83 11.10 8.06
CA LYS A 54 -5.92 10.75 7.13
C LYS A 54 -5.42 10.56 5.70
N ALA A 55 -4.58 11.47 5.21
CA ALA A 55 -4.02 11.38 3.86
C ALA A 55 -3.12 10.15 3.69
N ALA A 56 -2.31 9.83 4.71
CA ALA A 56 -1.45 8.64 4.71
C ALA A 56 -2.28 7.36 4.65
N LYS A 57 -3.35 7.26 5.44
CA LYS A 57 -4.27 6.10 5.43
C LYS A 57 -4.92 5.89 4.07
N VAL A 58 -5.39 6.95 3.41
CA VAL A 58 -5.95 6.86 2.06
C VAL A 58 -4.93 6.31 1.07
N LYS A 59 -3.67 6.78 1.14
CA LYS A 59 -2.61 6.29 0.26
C LYS A 59 -2.27 4.82 0.49
N VAL A 60 -2.26 4.37 1.76
CA VAL A 60 -2.07 2.95 2.09
C VAL A 60 -3.23 2.11 1.54
N SER A 61 -4.47 2.53 1.77
CA SER A 61 -5.63 1.84 1.21
C SER A 61 -5.60 1.79 -0.33
N GLN A 62 -5.09 2.82 -1.00
CA GLN A 62 -4.94 2.80 -2.46
C GLN A 62 -3.86 1.80 -2.93
N VAL A 63 -2.76 1.67 -2.19
CA VAL A 63 -1.71 0.67 -2.47
C VAL A 63 -2.22 -0.75 -2.21
N ASP A 64 -2.97 -0.95 -1.13
CA ASP A 64 -3.58 -2.24 -0.80
C ASP A 64 -4.63 -2.64 -1.85
N LEU A 65 -5.45 -1.69 -2.33
CA LEU A 65 -6.41 -1.93 -3.41
C LEU A 65 -5.71 -2.23 -4.74
N ASP A 66 -4.64 -1.51 -5.08
CA ASP A 66 -3.83 -1.79 -6.28
C ASP A 66 -3.17 -3.18 -6.19
N TRP A 67 -2.73 -3.58 -5.00
CA TRP A 67 -2.20 -4.91 -4.75
C TRP A 67 -3.26 -6.01 -4.89
N GLN A 68 -4.43 -5.84 -4.26
CA GLN A 68 -5.55 -6.77 -4.43
C GLN A 68 -5.97 -6.89 -5.89
N HIS A 69 -6.05 -5.78 -6.61
CA HIS A 69 -6.37 -5.79 -8.04
C HIS A 69 -5.32 -6.57 -8.87
N LYS A 70 -4.03 -6.47 -8.52
CA LYS A 70 -2.96 -7.27 -9.15
C LYS A 70 -3.07 -8.76 -8.84
N GLU A 71 -3.41 -9.11 -7.60
CA GLU A 71 -3.68 -10.51 -7.23
C GLU A 71 -4.88 -11.06 -8.00
N ASP A 72 -5.97 -10.31 -8.08
CA ASP A 72 -7.16 -10.66 -8.86
C ASP A 72 -6.84 -10.87 -10.34
N LEU A 73 -6.05 -9.98 -10.95
CA LEU A 73 -5.62 -10.12 -12.34
C LEU A 73 -4.77 -11.38 -12.56
N PHE A 74 -3.89 -11.71 -11.61
CA PHE A 74 -3.08 -12.93 -11.67
C PHE A 74 -3.95 -14.18 -11.58
N LEU A 75 -4.88 -14.22 -10.62
CA LEU A 75 -5.83 -15.31 -10.45
C LEU A 75 -6.77 -15.44 -11.66
N ALA A 76 -7.22 -14.32 -12.23
CA ALA A 76 -8.02 -14.31 -13.45
C ALA A 76 -7.26 -14.85 -14.66
N ARG A 77 -5.97 -14.48 -14.83
CA ARG A 77 -5.10 -15.06 -15.87
C ARG A 77 -4.93 -16.55 -15.69
N TRP A 78 -4.64 -16.99 -14.47
CA TRP A 78 -4.51 -18.41 -14.17
C TRP A 78 -5.80 -19.18 -14.46
N ALA A 79 -6.97 -18.65 -14.06
CA ALA A 79 -8.25 -19.28 -14.32
C ALA A 79 -8.56 -19.37 -15.82
N HIS A 80 -8.20 -18.35 -16.59
CA HIS A 80 -8.37 -18.31 -18.04
C HIS A 80 -7.54 -19.41 -18.73
N ASP A 81 -6.26 -19.49 -18.39
CA ASP A 81 -5.34 -20.47 -18.98
C ASP A 81 -5.75 -21.89 -18.58
N ALA A 82 -6.15 -22.09 -17.32
CA ALA A 82 -6.64 -23.38 -16.83
C ALA A 82 -8.03 -23.76 -17.37
N SER A 83 -8.79 -22.81 -17.92
CA SER A 83 -10.04 -23.08 -18.66
C SER A 83 -9.79 -23.43 -20.13
N GLY A 84 -8.53 -23.39 -20.59
CA GLY A 84 -8.15 -23.64 -21.97
C GLY A 84 -8.51 -22.51 -22.93
N HIS A 85 -8.48 -21.26 -22.47
CA HIS A 85 -8.77 -20.06 -23.26
C HIS A 85 -10.19 -20.03 -23.86
N GLN A 86 -11.16 -20.68 -23.22
CA GLN A 86 -12.56 -20.78 -23.68
C GLN A 86 -13.37 -19.48 -23.50
N GLY A 87 -12.71 -18.36 -23.20
CA GLY A 87 -13.32 -17.05 -23.01
C GLY A 87 -13.90 -16.81 -21.60
N ARG A 88 -14.64 -15.71 -21.48
CA ARG A 88 -15.04 -15.09 -20.20
C ARG A 88 -15.88 -15.98 -19.30
N ASP A 89 -16.93 -16.57 -19.84
CA ASP A 89 -17.87 -17.33 -19.02
C ASP A 89 -17.29 -18.68 -18.59
N ALA A 90 -16.42 -19.28 -19.41
CA ALA A 90 -15.68 -20.48 -19.03
C ALA A 90 -14.64 -20.19 -17.93
N THR A 91 -13.95 -19.06 -18.03
CA THR A 91 -13.02 -18.57 -17.00
C THR A 91 -13.73 -18.29 -15.67
N TYR A 92 -14.91 -17.66 -15.70
CA TYR A 92 -15.70 -17.41 -14.50
C TYR A 92 -16.19 -18.71 -13.84
N ARG A 93 -16.67 -19.69 -14.62
CA ARG A 93 -17.02 -21.02 -14.09
C ARG A 93 -15.81 -21.72 -13.46
N CYS A 94 -14.66 -21.69 -14.15
CA CYS A 94 -13.40 -22.26 -13.68
C CYS A 94 -12.95 -21.67 -12.34
N ALA A 95 -13.06 -20.35 -12.17
CA ALA A 95 -12.78 -19.66 -10.90
C ALA A 95 -13.75 -20.11 -9.79
N ARG A 96 -15.05 -20.15 -10.08
CA ARG A 96 -16.09 -20.55 -9.12
C ARG A 96 -15.95 -21.99 -8.65
N ASP A 97 -15.69 -22.92 -9.57
CA ASP A 97 -15.49 -24.35 -9.26
C ASP A 97 -14.30 -24.56 -8.31
N ARG A 98 -13.30 -23.67 -8.39
CA ARG A 98 -12.10 -23.69 -7.55
C ARG A 98 -12.18 -22.73 -6.35
N ARG A 99 -13.37 -22.17 -6.09
CA ARG A 99 -13.66 -21.25 -4.98
C ARG A 99 -12.77 -20.00 -4.95
N MET A 100 -12.35 -19.53 -6.12
CA MET A 100 -11.71 -18.23 -6.27
C MET A 100 -12.80 -17.16 -6.42
N ASP A 101 -12.76 -16.15 -5.56
CA ASP A 101 -13.71 -15.04 -5.59
C ASP A 101 -13.21 -13.97 -6.57
N LEU A 102 -13.46 -14.20 -7.88
CA LEU A 102 -13.08 -13.28 -8.95
C LEU A 102 -14.29 -12.57 -9.53
N THR A 103 -14.16 -11.26 -9.71
CA THR A 103 -15.18 -10.44 -10.36
C THR A 103 -15.17 -10.62 -11.88
N ILE A 104 -16.32 -10.38 -12.53
CA ILE A 104 -16.41 -10.38 -13.99
C ILE A 104 -15.48 -9.32 -14.61
N ASP A 105 -15.28 -8.19 -13.93
CA ASP A 105 -14.43 -7.11 -14.42
C ASP A 105 -12.96 -7.51 -14.44
N SER A 106 -12.45 -8.12 -13.35
CA SER A 106 -11.07 -8.64 -13.29
C SER A 106 -10.81 -9.70 -14.37
N ILE A 107 -11.80 -10.56 -14.63
CA ILE A 107 -11.72 -11.58 -15.70
C ILE A 107 -11.73 -10.94 -17.09
N SER A 108 -12.58 -9.93 -17.32
CA SER A 108 -12.70 -9.26 -18.62
C SER A 108 -11.42 -8.54 -19.05
N GLN A 109 -10.63 -8.04 -18.09
CA GLN A 109 -9.35 -7.37 -18.37
C GLN A 109 -8.26 -8.32 -18.89
N VAL A 110 -8.40 -9.62 -18.65
CA VAL A 110 -7.40 -10.64 -18.97
C VAL A 110 -7.67 -11.32 -20.32
N ILE A 111 -8.92 -11.33 -20.78
CA ILE A 111 -9.44 -12.17 -21.88
C ILE A 111 -9.25 -11.55 -23.28
N LEU A 112 -8.23 -10.70 -23.46
CA LEU A 112 -7.86 -10.24 -24.81
C LEU A 112 -7.59 -11.41 -25.76
#